data_AF-A0A7V8XNL7-F1
#
_entry.id   AF-A0A7V8XNL7-F1
#
_cell.length_a   1.000
_cell.length_b   1.000
_cell.length_c   1.000
_cell.angle_alpha   90.00
_cell.angle_beta   90.00
_cell.angle_gamma   90.00
#
_symmetry.space_group_name_H-M   'P 1'
#
loop_
_entity.id
_entity.type
_entity.pdbx_description
1 polymer ?
#
loop_
_entity_poly.entity_id
_entity_poly.type
_entity_poly.pdbx_seq_one_letter_code
_entity_poly.pdbx_strand_id
1 'polypeptide(L)' 'MSKPQKSDSESPALHVADRQDLIRVHGGRVNNLKDVSIELPKRRLTVFTGVSGSGKSSLVFGTIAAESQRLINETYSAFV' A
#
# COMPACT_ATOMS: atom_id res chain seq x y z
N MET A 1 15.22 -20.68 -44.70
CA MET A 1 15.49 -19.44 -43.94
C MET A 1 14.17 -18.73 -43.71
N SER A 2 13.76 -18.56 -42.45
CA SER A 2 12.88 -17.48 -41.95
C SER A 2 12.55 -17.79 -40.50
N LYS A 3 13.25 -17.13 -39.57
CA LYS A 3 12.94 -17.15 -38.13
C LYS A 3 11.64 -16.35 -37.91
N PRO A 4 10.70 -16.79 -37.06
CA PRO A 4 9.63 -15.92 -36.62
C PRO A 4 10.22 -14.88 -35.66
N GLN A 5 10.05 -13.61 -35.97
CA GLN A 5 10.35 -12.51 -35.05
C GLN A 5 9.38 -12.61 -33.87
N LYS A 6 9.92 -12.80 -32.67
CA LYS A 6 9.20 -12.60 -31.43
C LYS A 6 9.06 -11.10 -31.23
N SER A 7 7.85 -10.59 -31.34
CA SER A 7 7.51 -9.20 -31.05
C SER A 7 7.60 -8.96 -29.54
N ASP A 8 8.81 -8.75 -29.05
CA ASP A 8 9.04 -8.20 -27.72
C ASP A 8 8.87 -6.67 -27.83
N SER A 9 7.77 -6.12 -27.29
CA SER A 9 7.69 -4.78 -26.64
C SER A 9 6.27 -4.18 -26.60
N GLU A 10 5.37 -4.77 -25.81
CA GLU A 10 4.37 -3.93 -25.13
C GLU A 10 4.95 -3.55 -23.77
N SER A 11 5.49 -2.34 -23.64
CA SER A 11 5.70 -1.74 -22.33
C SER A 11 4.34 -1.66 -21.64
N PRO A 12 4.13 -2.27 -20.46
CA PRO A 12 2.83 -2.19 -19.81
C PRO A 12 2.56 -0.72 -19.52
N ALA A 13 1.49 -0.18 -20.13
CA ALA A 13 1.01 1.15 -19.81
C ALA A 13 0.88 1.26 -18.29
N LEU A 14 1.55 2.25 -17.69
CA LEU A 14 1.60 2.42 -16.23
C LEU A 14 0.19 2.29 -15.63
N HIS A 15 -0.02 1.23 -14.87
CA HIS A 15 -1.31 0.98 -14.23
C HIS A 15 -1.60 2.16 -13.29
N VAL A 16 -2.85 2.61 -13.20
CA VAL A 16 -3.20 3.81 -12.41
C VAL A 16 -2.71 3.70 -10.95
N ALA A 17 -2.74 2.48 -10.38
CA ALA A 17 -2.23 2.21 -9.04
C ALA A 17 -0.71 2.43 -8.89
N ASP A 18 0.06 2.30 -9.98
CA ASP A 18 1.52 2.49 -10.02
C ASP A 18 1.92 3.96 -10.18
N ARG A 19 0.97 4.88 -10.43
CA ARG A 19 1.26 6.32 -10.51
C ARG A 19 1.66 6.94 -9.18
N GLN A 20 1.33 6.30 -8.06
CA GLN A 20 1.64 6.78 -6.73
C GLN A 20 2.71 5.89 -6.10
N ASP A 21 3.89 6.46 -5.87
CA ASP A 21 5.02 5.74 -5.29
C ASP A 21 4.99 5.64 -3.76
N LEU A 22 4.07 6.34 -3.11
CA LEU A 22 4.00 6.46 -1.64
C LEU A 22 2.61 6.07 -1.11
N ILE A 23 2.60 5.49 0.08
CA ILE A 23 1.43 5.40 0.97
C ILE A 23 1.60 6.51 2.00
N ARG A 24 0.62 7.40 2.09
CA ARG A 24 0.64 8.53 3.03
C ARG A 24 -0.40 8.30 4.11
N VAL A 25 0.05 8.36 5.37
CA VAL A 25 -0.83 8.41 6.53
C VAL A 25 -0.71 9.82 7.09
N HIS A 26 -1.84 10.50 7.27
CA HIS A 26 -1.90 11.84 7.84
C HIS A 26 -2.75 11.80 9.11
N GLY A 27 -2.21 12.35 10.19
CA GLY A 27 -2.93 12.53 11.46
C GLY A 27 -3.46 11.23 12.08
N GLY A 28 -2.67 10.15 12.03
CA GLY A 28 -3.02 8.87 12.63
C GLY A 28 -3.27 8.99 14.14
N ARG A 29 -4.47 8.61 14.57
CA ARG A 29 -4.97 8.73 15.96
C ARG A 29 -5.59 7.45 16.51
N VAL A 30 -5.41 6.33 15.82
CA VAL A 30 -5.93 5.03 16.27
C VAL A 30 -5.21 4.61 17.57
N ASN A 31 -5.99 4.24 18.58
CA ASN A 31 -5.51 3.89 19.92
C ASN A 31 -4.63 4.98 20.55
N ASN A 32 -3.33 4.73 20.69
CA ASN A 32 -2.37 5.60 21.35
C ASN A 32 -1.50 6.41 20.37
N LEU A 33 -1.83 6.41 19.07
CA LEU A 33 -1.15 7.26 18.10
C LEU A 33 -1.45 8.74 18.38
N LYS A 34 -0.40 9.57 18.36
CA LYS A 34 -0.47 10.99 18.69
C LYS A 34 -0.34 11.85 17.45
N ASP A 35 -1.36 11.83 16.60
CA ASP A 35 -1.41 12.62 15.35
C ASP A 35 -0.26 12.32 14.38
N VAL A 36 0.05 11.03 14.23
CA VAL A 36 1.22 10.57 13.49
C VAL A 36 1.01 10.73 11.98
N SER A 37 1.92 11.44 11.31
CA SER A 37 1.94 11.56 9.85
C SER A 37 3.22 10.96 9.29
N ILE A 38 3.10 10.04 8.32
CA ILE A 38 4.23 9.32 7.74
C ILE A 38 4.00 9.04 6.25
N GLU A 39 5.10 8.87 5.53
CA GLU A 39 5.10 8.44 4.13
C GLU A 39 5.89 7.13 4.00
N LEU A 40 5.31 6.14 3.34
CA LEU A 40 5.91 4.82 3.14
C LEU A 40 6.07 4.54 1.65
N PRO A 41 7.28 4.17 1.18
CA PRO A 41 7.47 3.84 -0.23
C PRO A 41 6.76 2.53 -0.58
N LYS A 42 5.97 2.56 -1.65
CA LYS A 42 5.41 1.35 -2.25
C LYS A 42 6.52 0.51 -2.88
N ARG A 43 6.26 -0.79 -3.03
CA ARG A 43 7.19 -1.76 -3.67
C ARG A 43 8.56 -1.84 -2.97
N ARG A 44 8.60 -1.55 -1.66
CA ARG A 44 9.77 -1.67 -0.80
C ARG A 44 9.38 -2.42 0.46
N LEU A 45 10.32 -3.21 1.00
CA LEU A 45 10.16 -3.80 2.32
C LEU A 45 10.37 -2.70 3.37
N THR A 46 9.31 -2.33 4.08
CA THR A 46 9.37 -1.34 5.17
C THR A 46 9.18 -2.05 6.51
N VAL A 47 10.09 -1.79 7.46
CA VAL A 47 10.08 -2.43 8.78
C VAL A 47 9.79 -1.38 9.84
N PHE A 48 8.83 -1.68 10.73
CA PHE A 48 8.51 -0.85 11.90
C PHE A 48 9.11 -1.48 13.15
N THR A 49 9.99 -0.75 13.83
CA THR A 49 10.65 -1.21 15.06
C THR A 49 10.35 -0.28 16.23
N GLY A 50 10.65 -0.73 17.45
CA GLY A 50 10.44 0.05 18.67
C GLY A 50 9.88 -0.76 19.84
N VAL A 51 9.93 -0.19 21.04
CA VAL A 51 9.51 -0.83 22.31
C VAL A 51 8.03 -1.25 22.33
N SER A 52 7.66 -2.16 23.23
CA SER A 52 6.25 -2.52 23.45
C SER A 52 5.42 -1.27 23.76
N GLY A 53 4.20 -1.19 23.24
CA GLY A 53 3.31 -0.03 23.44
C GLY A 53 3.64 1.21 22.61
N SER A 54 4.69 1.23 21.77
CA SER A 54 5.06 2.42 20.97
C SER A 54 4.07 2.79 19.85
N GLY A 55 3.02 1.99 19.62
CA GLY A 55 1.99 2.26 18.60
C GLY A 55 2.23 1.61 17.23
N LYS A 56 3.26 0.76 17.08
CA LYS A 56 3.55 0.04 15.81
C LYS A 56 2.34 -0.74 15.28
N SER A 57 1.71 -1.55 16.15
CA SER A 57 0.54 -2.34 15.78
C SER A 57 -0.67 -1.45 15.47
N SER A 58 -0.87 -0.37 16.23
CA SER A 58 -1.93 0.62 15.95
C SER A 58 -1.75 1.25 14.56
N LEU A 59 -0.52 1.54 14.16
CA LEU A 59 -0.22 2.13 12.85
C LEU A 59 -0.35 1.10 11.71
N VAL A 60 0.30 -0.05 11.83
CA VAL A 60 0.36 -1.05 10.75
C VAL A 60 -0.98 -1.76 10.58
N PHE A 61 -1.50 -2.37 11.66
CA PHE A 61 -2.70 -3.19 11.59
C PHE A 61 -3.96 -2.35 11.78
N GLY A 62 -3.97 -1.48 12.81
CA GLY A 62 -5.15 -0.71 13.18
C GLY A 62 -5.47 0.45 12.23
N THR A 63 -4.48 0.95 11.48
CA THR A 63 -4.68 2.08 10.56
C THR A 63 -4.49 1.63 9.12
N ILE A 64 -3.27 1.25 8.71
CA ILE A 64 -2.96 1.00 7.30
C ILE A 64 -3.70 -0.23 6.76
N ALA A 65 -3.61 -1.38 7.45
CA ALA A 65 -4.24 -2.61 6.98
C ALA A 65 -5.78 -2.52 7.04
N ALA A 66 -6.33 -1.95 8.12
CA ALA A 66 -7.76 -1.74 8.27
C ALA A 66 -8.33 -0.85 7.13
N GLU A 67 -7.70 0.29 6.84
CA GLU A 67 -8.13 1.17 5.77
C GLU A 67 -7.93 0.54 4.38
N SER A 68 -6.82 -0.18 4.16
CA SER A 68 -6.63 -0.92 2.92
C SER A 68 -7.74 -1.94 2.68
N GLN A 69 -8.14 -2.68 3.72
CA GLN A 69 -9.23 -3.65 3.61
C GLN A 69 -10.56 -2.95 3.35
N ARG A 70 -10.85 -1.84 4.03
CA ARG A 70 -12.07 -1.04 3.79
C ARG A 70 -12.15 -0.57 2.35
N LEU A 71 -11.07 0.01 1.81
CA LEU A 71 -11.02 0.50 0.43
C LEU A 71 -11.20 -0.63 -0.61
N ILE A 72 -10.59 -1.79 -0.37
CA ILE A 72 -10.78 -2.97 -1.23
C ILE A 72 -12.24 -3.42 -1.19
N ASN A 73 -12.83 -3.54 0.00
CA ASN A 73 -14.22 -3.96 0.18
C ASN A 73 -15.21 -2.94 -0.44
N GLU A 74 -14.87 -1.66 -0.45
CA GLU A 74 -15.67 -0.62 -1.10
C GLU A 74 -15.56 -0.65 -2.63
N THR A 75 -14.40 -1.06 -3.16
CA THR A 75 -14.16 -1.10 -4.62
C THR A 75 -14.67 -2.39 -5.26
N TYR A 76 -14.60 -3.51 -4.54
CA TYR A 76 -15.11 -4.80 -5.00
C TYR A 76 -16.45 -5.09 -4.33
N SER A 77 -17.54 -4.86 -5.07
CA SER A 77 -18.87 -5.25 -4.62
C SER A 77 -18.87 -6.74 -4.29
N ALA A 78 -19.27 -7.09 -3.06
CA ALA A 78 -19.48 -8.46 -2.61
C ALA A 78 -20.64 -9.12 -3.39
N PHE A 79 -20.37 -9.50 -4.64
CA PHE A 79 -21.23 -10.33 -5.47
C PHE A 79 -20.38 -11.48 -6.04
N VAL A 80 -20.16 -12.47 -5.17
CA VAL A 80 -20.32 -13.89 -5.49
C VAL A 80 -21.26 -14.45 -4.43
#